data_AF-A0A6G2JIK8-F1
#
_entry.id   AF-A0A6G2JIK8-F1
#
_cell.length_a   1.000
_cell.length_b   1.000
_cell.length_c   1.000
_cell.angle_alpha   90.00
_cell.angle_beta   90.00
_cell.angle_gamma   90.00
#
_symmetry.space_group_name_H-M   'P 1'
#
loop_
_entity.id
_entity.type
_entity.pdbx_description
1 polymer ?
#
loop_
_entity_poly.entity_id
_entity_poly.type
_entity_poly.pdbx_seq_one_letter_code
_entity_poly.pdbx_strand_id
1 'polypeptide(L)'
;MYHQRKHGRIRRLSLSLILATTTLCLLATSNSSAQYTPVGPGDVVDLSPVISGRHYQYWPGGQIHHQPLVVPYIVHGDRPWASDLIILDENTATQTDTPAHMMPPQHSGLPNAHYWGDLTVEKVPAWQLVGEVYKIDGRSMLDQAPPGVSPLFTIDVVKAAEAAHRPMGPGDAVLYWSGYDDRHDRPAPDDRRLIVEPVGGTAPGWPAPDYDAAEYVGSRGVWLMGIDSPSMGGLGPPRYIASGPEGMYVNPLALESHLGHFKYGAVHTEGLINLDRTPNGSLYIALPVKHENSPTVETRAVAITNPDLAARLLEAVKSKRVVDLSVTLSMDRPVWWPGRGVGRHVFPYSRVQPVNYFDGPFGPYWVNTHIMDAHTGTHVDPPAHYGPPPGFDTGSYDETVRVALREFEAEHGPLKHTEMTTEKVPLHHFMGPARVVNVQHRVGTTSRDDWPASPAITLDDVRRHEELYGEIEGGEVVLFHTGHTDTHFRRFIRVVVEQTVKAPLDGQSEGWPAPGAEVIAYLAGKGVKHVGIDTPDMGSVDPVESMKTHWTAVNHDMIFTEYLIGVGQLPPKGAFYVFLCPRLENNHGGPGRAIAILP
;
A
#
# COMPACT_ATOMS: atom_id res chain seq x y z
N MET A 1 -13.38 7.51 85.90
CA MET A 1 -14.13 6.93 87.03
C MET A 1 -14.46 5.48 86.69
N TYR A 2 -14.18 4.56 87.63
CA TYR A 2 -14.67 3.17 87.76
C TYR A 2 -14.40 2.17 86.61
N HIS A 3 -13.35 1.33 86.71
CA HIS A 3 -13.23 0.00 87.36
C HIS A 3 -13.44 -1.14 86.33
N GLN A 4 -12.37 -1.85 85.89
CA GLN A 4 -11.81 -3.11 86.44
C GLN A 4 -12.83 -4.26 86.56
N ARG A 5 -12.58 -5.57 86.30
CA ARG A 5 -11.45 -6.42 85.89
C ARG A 5 -12.02 -7.87 85.79
N LYS A 6 -11.36 -8.76 85.03
CA LYS A 6 -10.91 -10.15 85.38
C LYS A 6 -10.83 -11.01 84.11
N HIS A 7 -9.64 -11.30 83.57
CA HIS A 7 -8.67 -12.36 83.93
C HIS A 7 -9.04 -13.78 83.48
N GLY A 8 -8.22 -14.33 82.58
CA GLY A 8 -8.07 -15.76 82.31
C GLY A 8 -6.79 -16.02 81.49
N ARG A 9 -5.84 -16.75 82.05
CA ARG A 9 -4.51 -17.12 81.50
C ARG A 9 -4.64 -18.04 80.27
N ILE A 10 -3.62 -18.12 79.41
CA ILE A 10 -2.75 -19.31 79.18
C ILE A 10 -1.78 -19.12 77.99
N ARG A 11 -0.50 -19.34 78.29
CA ARG A 11 0.70 -19.82 77.56
C ARG A 11 0.83 -19.78 76.02
N ARG A 12 1.98 -19.19 75.62
CA ARG A 12 2.95 -19.54 74.55
C ARG A 12 2.64 -20.78 73.69
N LEU A 13 2.78 -20.66 72.37
CA LEU A 13 3.93 -21.20 71.60
C LEU A 13 3.85 -20.75 70.13
N SER A 14 5.00 -20.37 69.58
CA SER A 14 5.21 -20.08 68.17
C SER A 14 5.05 -21.33 67.32
N LEU A 15 4.30 -21.25 66.20
CA LEU A 15 4.34 -22.26 65.15
C LEU A 15 4.37 -21.57 63.78
N SER A 16 5.41 -21.90 63.03
CA SER A 16 5.69 -21.49 61.66
C SER A 16 4.54 -21.87 60.72
N LEU A 17 4.06 -20.92 59.91
CA LEU A 17 3.14 -21.21 58.82
C LEU A 17 3.91 -21.20 57.50
N ILE A 18 3.99 -22.39 56.89
CA ILE A 18 4.52 -22.64 55.55
C ILE A 18 3.56 -22.01 54.54
N LEU A 19 4.01 -21.01 53.78
CA LEU A 19 3.31 -20.53 52.58
C LEU A 19 3.55 -21.54 51.45
N ALA A 20 2.51 -22.31 51.10
CA ALA A 20 2.47 -23.04 49.84
C ALA A 20 2.05 -22.07 48.73
N THR A 21 3.01 -21.60 47.94
CA THR A 21 2.75 -20.91 46.68
C THR A 21 2.25 -21.92 45.66
N THR A 22 0.96 -21.88 45.36
CA THR A 22 0.36 -22.62 44.24
C THR A 22 0.70 -21.90 42.96
N THR A 23 1.71 -22.39 42.23
CA THR A 23 2.01 -21.97 40.86
C THR A 23 0.87 -22.43 39.97
N LEU A 24 -0.03 -21.50 39.62
CA LEU A 24 -1.04 -21.76 38.61
C LEU A 24 -0.36 -21.70 37.24
N CYS A 25 0.14 -22.85 36.78
CA CYS A 25 0.45 -23.04 35.37
C CYS A 25 -0.86 -22.88 34.58
N LEU A 26 -1.07 -21.69 34.02
CA LEU A 26 -1.92 -21.53 32.85
C LEU A 26 -1.31 -22.36 31.74
N LEU A 27 -1.78 -23.60 31.60
CA LEU A 27 -1.78 -24.31 30.34
C LEU A 27 -2.59 -23.44 29.38
N ALA A 28 -1.90 -22.58 28.63
CA ALA A 28 -2.42 -22.04 27.41
C ALA A 28 -2.82 -23.24 26.55
N THR A 29 -4.11 -23.50 26.45
CA THR A 29 -4.64 -24.35 25.39
C THR A 29 -4.16 -23.73 24.10
N SER A 30 -3.23 -24.40 23.44
CA SER A 30 -2.78 -24.10 22.10
C SER A 30 -3.99 -24.21 21.17
N ASN A 31 -4.75 -23.14 21.04
CA ASN A 31 -5.34 -22.84 19.76
C ASN A 31 -4.13 -22.63 18.85
N SER A 32 -3.69 -23.68 18.15
CA SER A 32 -2.90 -23.45 16.95
C SER A 32 -3.82 -22.67 16.04
N SER A 33 -3.74 -21.33 16.08
CA SER A 33 -4.33 -20.50 15.04
C SER A 33 -3.74 -21.04 13.75
N ALA A 34 -4.58 -21.71 12.95
CA ALA A 34 -4.12 -22.34 11.72
C ALA A 34 -3.43 -21.25 10.88
N GLN A 35 -2.15 -21.44 10.60
CA GLN A 35 -1.33 -20.47 9.89
C GLN A 35 -1.98 -20.11 8.55
N TYR A 36 -1.99 -18.84 8.17
CA TYR A 36 -2.39 -18.46 6.81
C TYR A 36 -1.55 -19.22 5.77
N THR A 37 -2.17 -19.56 4.65
CA THR A 37 -1.54 -20.31 3.57
C THR A 37 -1.03 -19.35 2.50
N PRO A 38 0.06 -19.68 1.79
CA PRO A 38 0.47 -18.93 0.59
C PRO A 38 -0.65 -18.83 -0.45
N VAL A 39 -0.60 -17.78 -1.26
CA VAL A 39 -1.45 -17.63 -2.45
C VAL A 39 -0.70 -18.07 -3.69
N GLY A 40 -1.41 -18.71 -4.62
CA GLY A 40 -0.90 -19.03 -5.95
C GLY A 40 -1.40 -18.07 -7.04
N PRO A 41 -0.94 -18.25 -8.29
CA PRO A 41 -1.33 -17.40 -9.43
C PRO A 41 -2.85 -17.31 -9.70
N GLY A 42 -3.64 -18.29 -9.26
CA GLY A 42 -5.08 -18.34 -9.45
C GLY A 42 -5.91 -17.87 -8.26
N ASP A 43 -5.29 -17.60 -7.11
CA ASP A 43 -5.98 -17.26 -5.86
C ASP A 43 -6.23 -15.77 -5.69
N VAL A 44 -5.69 -14.92 -6.59
CA VAL A 44 -5.78 -13.46 -6.50
C VAL A 44 -6.17 -12.86 -7.85
N VAL A 45 -7.13 -11.93 -7.84
CA VAL A 45 -7.54 -11.14 -8.99
C VAL A 45 -7.03 -9.73 -8.83
N ASP A 46 -6.32 -9.22 -9.84
CA ASP A 46 -5.95 -7.81 -9.93
C ASP A 46 -7.17 -7.01 -10.38
N LEU A 47 -7.57 -6.02 -9.59
CA LEU A 47 -8.74 -5.19 -9.86
C LEU A 47 -8.34 -3.80 -10.38
N SER A 48 -7.07 -3.60 -10.70
CA SER A 48 -6.56 -2.34 -11.25
C SER A 48 -6.06 -2.49 -12.68
N PRO A 49 -6.45 -1.59 -13.60
CA PRO A 49 -5.86 -1.53 -14.92
C PRO A 49 -4.40 -1.08 -14.84
N VAL A 50 -3.65 -1.32 -15.91
CA VAL A 50 -2.30 -0.75 -16.03
C VAL A 50 -2.43 0.74 -16.29
N ILE A 51 -1.75 1.56 -15.48
CA ILE A 51 -1.66 3.00 -15.69
C ILE A 51 -0.69 3.25 -16.83
N SER A 52 -1.17 3.80 -17.94
CA SER A 52 -0.36 4.03 -19.13
C SER A 52 -0.63 5.41 -19.73
N GLY A 53 0.44 6.07 -20.18
CA GLY A 53 0.35 7.29 -20.99
C GLY A 53 -0.35 7.06 -22.34
N ARG A 54 -0.64 5.81 -22.70
CA ARG A 54 -1.43 5.47 -23.89
C ARG A 54 -2.93 5.45 -23.62
N HIS A 55 -3.40 5.62 -22.39
CA HIS A 55 -4.82 5.55 -22.04
C HIS A 55 -5.34 6.92 -21.51
N TYR A 56 -6.65 7.16 -21.62
CA TYR A 56 -7.30 8.35 -21.06
C TYR A 56 -7.85 8.07 -19.64
N GLN A 57 -6.97 7.69 -18.73
CA GLN A 57 -7.27 7.34 -17.33
C GLN A 57 -7.21 8.53 -16.36
N TYR A 58 -7.21 9.76 -16.87
CA TYR A 58 -7.06 10.99 -16.10
C TYR A 58 -8.15 12.00 -16.48
N TRP A 59 -8.45 12.92 -15.56
CA TRP A 59 -9.52 13.88 -15.73
C TRP A 59 -9.18 14.98 -16.77
N PRO A 60 -10.14 15.37 -17.63
CA PRO A 60 -9.98 16.56 -18.46
C PRO A 60 -9.91 17.83 -17.61
N GLY A 61 -8.78 18.54 -17.64
CA GLY A 61 -8.59 19.77 -16.85
C GLY A 61 -7.67 20.82 -17.47
N GLY A 62 -7.32 20.68 -18.75
CA GLY A 62 -6.40 21.60 -19.42
C GLY A 62 -4.98 21.52 -18.84
N GLN A 63 -4.49 22.62 -18.25
CA GLN A 63 -3.14 22.70 -17.67
C GLN A 63 -3.04 22.25 -16.20
N ILE A 64 -4.14 21.75 -15.62
CA ILE A 64 -4.27 21.59 -14.18
C ILE A 64 -4.33 20.11 -13.78
N HIS A 65 -5.19 19.31 -14.42
CA HIS A 65 -5.09 17.85 -14.34
C HIS A 65 -4.01 17.34 -15.30
N HIS A 66 -3.12 16.50 -14.79
CA HIS A 66 -1.94 16.03 -15.52
C HIS A 66 -2.11 14.59 -15.99
N GLN A 67 -1.71 14.33 -17.23
CA GLN A 67 -1.56 12.95 -17.72
C GLN A 67 -0.51 12.21 -16.87
N PRO A 68 -0.72 10.93 -16.50
CA PRO A 68 0.31 10.12 -15.87
C PRO A 68 1.57 10.07 -16.75
N LEU A 69 2.72 10.39 -16.17
CA LEU A 69 4.01 10.25 -16.84
C LEU A 69 4.93 9.35 -16.01
N VAL A 70 5.50 8.36 -16.68
CA VAL A 70 6.63 7.56 -16.20
C VAL A 70 7.79 7.91 -17.12
N VAL A 71 8.75 8.68 -16.61
CA VAL A 71 9.89 9.18 -17.39
C VAL A 71 11.15 8.42 -16.96
N PRO A 72 11.65 7.46 -17.76
CA PRO A 72 12.92 6.81 -17.46
C PRO A 72 14.03 7.85 -17.56
N TYR A 73 14.68 8.12 -16.43
CA TYR A 73 15.74 9.13 -16.35
C TYR A 73 17.06 8.53 -15.87
N ILE A 74 17.00 7.38 -15.19
CA ILE A 74 18.13 6.49 -14.97
C ILE A 74 17.82 5.21 -15.73
N VAL A 75 18.68 4.88 -16.66
CA VAL A 75 18.58 3.67 -17.49
C VAL A 75 19.84 2.85 -17.33
N HIS A 76 19.71 1.54 -17.53
CA HIS A 76 20.85 0.63 -17.64
C HIS A 76 21.83 1.17 -18.69
N GLY A 77 23.10 1.32 -18.30
CA GLY A 77 24.14 1.96 -19.11
C GLY A 77 25.51 1.75 -18.51
N ASP A 78 26.24 2.82 -18.21
CA ASP A 78 27.47 2.72 -17.41
C ASP A 78 27.19 2.24 -15.97
N ARG A 79 25.99 2.55 -15.46
CA ARG A 79 25.46 2.13 -14.15
C ARG A 79 24.54 0.91 -14.25
N PRO A 80 24.42 0.10 -13.18
CA PRO A 80 23.79 -1.23 -13.18
C PRO A 80 22.28 -1.23 -12.91
N TRP A 81 21.65 -0.05 -12.80
CA TRP A 81 20.27 0.06 -12.34
C TRP A 81 19.48 1.09 -13.15
N ALA A 82 18.15 0.99 -13.07
CA ALA A 82 17.20 1.87 -13.72
C ALA A 82 16.18 2.43 -12.73
N SER A 83 15.76 3.67 -12.92
CA SER A 83 14.67 4.30 -12.15
C SER A 83 13.94 5.33 -13.01
N ASP A 84 12.67 5.54 -12.66
CA ASP A 84 11.77 6.42 -13.35
C ASP A 84 11.34 7.59 -12.47
N LEU A 85 11.18 8.75 -13.09
CA LEU A 85 10.48 9.88 -12.51
C LEU A 85 8.98 9.69 -12.79
N ILE A 86 8.21 9.59 -11.72
CA ILE A 86 6.75 9.46 -11.76
C ILE A 86 6.15 10.85 -11.55
N ILE A 87 5.27 11.26 -12.46
CA ILE A 87 4.40 12.43 -12.30
C ILE A 87 2.97 11.91 -12.40
N LEU A 88 2.22 12.00 -11.31
CA LEU A 88 0.91 11.38 -11.22
C LEU A 88 -0.07 12.29 -10.48
N ASP A 89 -1.22 12.50 -11.11
CA ASP A 89 -2.39 13.08 -10.48
C ASP A 89 -3.05 12.03 -9.60
N GLU A 90 -3.40 12.40 -8.36
CA GLU A 90 -3.99 11.48 -7.38
C GLU A 90 -5.27 10.79 -7.91
N ASN A 91 -6.01 11.44 -8.81
CA ASN A 91 -7.22 10.89 -9.42
C ASN A 91 -6.98 10.11 -10.73
N THR A 92 -5.91 9.32 -10.82
CA THR A 92 -5.57 8.55 -12.04
C THR A 92 -5.93 7.08 -11.92
N ALA A 93 -6.66 6.55 -12.90
CA ALA A 93 -7.05 5.13 -13.01
C ALA A 93 -7.72 4.59 -11.73
N THR A 94 -7.26 3.47 -11.17
CA THR A 94 -7.71 3.03 -9.84
C THR A 94 -7.19 4.00 -8.78
N GLN A 95 -8.10 4.58 -8.02
CA GLN A 95 -7.84 5.64 -7.05
C GLN A 95 -8.66 5.41 -5.79
N THR A 96 -8.17 5.89 -4.63
CA THR A 96 -8.90 5.84 -3.36
C THR A 96 -9.26 7.25 -2.92
N ASP A 97 -10.55 7.53 -2.81
CA ASP A 97 -11.05 8.80 -2.31
C ASP A 97 -11.39 8.70 -0.82
N THR A 98 -10.94 9.71 -0.09
CA THR A 98 -11.27 9.89 1.32
C THR A 98 -12.27 11.04 1.49
N PRO A 99 -12.88 11.20 2.68
CA PRO A 99 -13.78 12.33 2.92
C PRO A 99 -13.15 13.69 2.59
N ALA A 100 -11.85 13.87 2.81
CA ALA A 100 -11.14 15.10 2.47
C ALA A 100 -11.14 15.43 0.96
N HIS A 101 -11.46 14.49 0.07
CA HIS A 101 -11.58 14.74 -1.37
C HIS A 101 -12.75 15.67 -1.69
N MET A 102 -13.87 15.51 -0.99
CA MET A 102 -15.15 16.14 -1.34
C MET A 102 -15.80 16.87 -0.16
N MET A 103 -15.24 16.75 1.04
CA MET A 103 -15.69 17.43 2.25
C MET A 103 -14.59 18.35 2.77
N PRO A 104 -14.83 19.67 2.77
CA PRO A 104 -13.93 20.60 3.45
C PRO A 104 -13.80 20.29 4.95
N PRO A 105 -12.68 20.66 5.57
CA PRO A 105 -12.52 20.61 7.02
C PRO A 105 -13.67 21.33 7.74
N GLN A 106 -14.14 20.78 8.87
CA GLN A 106 -15.31 21.29 9.61
C GLN A 106 -15.21 22.79 9.94
N HIS A 107 -14.00 23.28 10.21
CA HIS A 107 -13.72 24.65 10.63
C HIS A 107 -13.53 25.63 9.45
N SER A 108 -13.62 25.16 8.20
CA SER A 108 -13.38 25.98 6.99
C SER A 108 -14.50 27.00 6.72
N GLY A 109 -15.72 26.73 7.18
CA GLY A 109 -16.91 27.52 6.84
C GLY A 109 -17.39 27.36 5.38
N LEU A 110 -16.79 26.43 4.63
CA LEU A 110 -17.17 26.12 3.26
C LEU A 110 -18.43 25.23 3.21
N PRO A 111 -19.19 25.23 2.10
CA PRO A 111 -20.30 24.30 1.90
C PRO A 111 -19.86 22.85 2.07
N ASN A 112 -20.72 22.02 2.67
CA ASN A 112 -20.47 20.60 2.96
C ASN A 112 -19.27 20.31 3.88
N ALA A 113 -18.75 21.33 4.58
CA ALA A 113 -17.72 21.14 5.59
C ALA A 113 -18.18 20.13 6.65
N HIS A 114 -17.30 19.18 6.99
CA HIS A 114 -17.66 18.04 7.84
C HIS A 114 -16.56 17.66 8.83
N TYR A 115 -16.94 16.97 9.91
CA TYR A 115 -16.01 16.44 10.92
C TYR A 115 -14.91 15.56 10.29
N TRP A 116 -15.26 14.80 9.26
CA TRP A 116 -14.33 13.93 8.53
C TRP A 116 -13.53 14.65 7.44
N GLY A 117 -13.73 15.95 7.20
CA GLY A 117 -13.07 16.67 6.10
C GLY A 117 -11.55 16.79 6.22
N ASP A 118 -10.97 16.45 7.39
CA ASP A 118 -9.52 16.35 7.60
C ASP A 118 -8.98 14.91 7.52
N LEU A 119 -9.83 13.92 7.21
CA LEU A 119 -9.46 12.52 7.03
C LEU A 119 -8.86 12.31 5.64
N THR A 120 -7.57 12.57 5.53
CA THR A 120 -6.74 12.26 4.36
C THR A 120 -6.19 10.82 4.42
N VAL A 121 -5.71 10.31 3.30
CA VAL A 121 -5.35 8.90 3.07
C VAL A 121 -4.37 8.29 4.08
N GLU A 122 -3.42 9.07 4.59
CA GLU A 122 -2.41 8.64 5.54
C GLU A 122 -2.97 8.45 6.95
N LYS A 123 -4.14 9.05 7.21
CA LYS A 123 -4.87 8.97 8.48
C LYS A 123 -5.92 7.85 8.45
N VAL A 124 -6.25 7.30 7.28
CA VAL A 124 -7.16 6.16 7.16
C VAL A 124 -6.53 4.94 7.81
N PRO A 125 -7.19 4.30 8.79
CA PRO A 125 -6.65 3.12 9.43
C PRO A 125 -6.64 1.93 8.46
N ALA A 126 -5.58 1.12 8.50
CA ALA A 126 -5.38 0.04 7.52
C ALA A 126 -6.54 -0.97 7.44
N TRP A 127 -7.24 -1.26 8.55
CA TRP A 127 -8.39 -2.17 8.55
C TRP A 127 -9.58 -1.65 7.73
N GLN A 128 -9.66 -0.35 7.46
CA GLN A 128 -10.74 0.26 6.67
C GLN A 128 -10.52 0.08 5.15
N LEU A 129 -9.30 -0.27 4.74
CA LEU A 129 -8.90 -0.48 3.34
C LEU A 129 -9.14 -1.93 2.87
N VAL A 130 -9.77 -2.75 3.71
CA VAL A 130 -9.91 -4.18 3.53
C VAL A 130 -11.32 -4.61 3.95
N GLY A 131 -11.96 -5.49 3.17
CA GLY A 131 -13.31 -5.95 3.50
C GLY A 131 -13.76 -7.18 2.72
N GLU A 132 -14.90 -7.74 3.12
CA GLU A 132 -15.55 -8.83 2.41
C GLU A 132 -16.27 -8.31 1.18
N VAL A 133 -15.98 -8.87 0.00
CA VAL A 133 -16.66 -8.49 -1.23
C VAL A 133 -18.17 -8.70 -1.09
N TYR A 134 -18.91 -7.60 -1.24
CA TYR A 134 -20.35 -7.56 -1.41
C TYR A 134 -20.67 -6.86 -2.75
N LYS A 135 -20.91 -7.62 -3.82
CA LYS A 135 -21.17 -7.05 -5.14
C LYS A 135 -22.63 -6.69 -5.35
N ILE A 136 -22.86 -5.51 -5.91
CA ILE A 136 -24.15 -5.04 -6.44
C ILE A 136 -24.06 -5.07 -7.96
N ASP A 137 -24.81 -5.98 -8.58
CA ASP A 137 -24.83 -6.13 -10.05
C ASP A 137 -25.68 -5.05 -10.69
N GLY A 138 -25.05 -4.24 -11.54
CA GLY A 138 -25.67 -3.20 -12.33
C GLY A 138 -25.41 -3.33 -13.82
N ARG A 139 -24.92 -4.47 -14.32
CA ARG A 139 -24.52 -4.60 -15.75
C ARG A 139 -25.65 -4.27 -16.74
N SER A 140 -26.91 -4.47 -16.35
CA SER A 140 -28.06 -4.11 -17.19
C SER A 140 -28.22 -2.60 -17.41
N MET A 141 -27.56 -1.75 -16.61
CA MET A 141 -27.61 -0.29 -16.75
C MET A 141 -26.45 0.29 -17.57
N LEU A 142 -25.48 -0.54 -17.97
CA LEU A 142 -24.32 -0.11 -18.76
C LEU A 142 -24.78 0.56 -20.07
N ASP A 143 -24.31 1.79 -20.29
CA ASP A 143 -24.66 2.66 -21.43
C ASP A 143 -26.17 3.00 -21.55
N GLN A 144 -26.99 2.74 -20.52
CA GLN A 144 -28.44 2.98 -20.53
C GLN A 144 -28.82 4.38 -20.03
N ALA A 145 -28.26 5.42 -20.65
CA ALA A 145 -28.60 6.82 -20.35
C ALA A 145 -28.39 7.72 -21.58
N PRO A 146 -28.99 8.92 -21.63
CA PRO A 146 -28.65 9.92 -22.63
C PRO A 146 -27.17 10.32 -22.56
N PRO A 147 -26.58 10.84 -23.66
CA PRO A 147 -25.23 11.39 -23.63
C PRO A 147 -25.03 12.46 -22.54
N GLY A 148 -23.90 12.39 -21.84
CA GLY A 148 -23.57 13.29 -20.72
C GLY A 148 -24.34 13.04 -19.42
N VAL A 149 -25.09 11.93 -19.33
CA VAL A 149 -25.85 11.55 -18.13
C VAL A 149 -25.47 10.14 -17.71
N SER A 150 -25.26 9.93 -16.42
CA SER A 150 -24.99 8.62 -15.82
C SER A 150 -26.28 7.86 -15.53
N PRO A 151 -26.35 6.54 -15.84
CA PRO A 151 -27.32 5.66 -15.21
C PRO A 151 -26.99 5.49 -13.71
N LEU A 152 -28.00 5.29 -12.86
CA LEU A 152 -27.82 5.35 -11.41
C LEU A 152 -28.14 4.03 -10.70
N PHE A 153 -27.25 3.62 -9.80
CA PHE A 153 -27.60 2.69 -8.74
C PHE A 153 -28.42 3.45 -7.69
N THR A 154 -29.73 3.27 -7.73
CA THR A 154 -30.64 3.87 -6.73
C THR A 154 -30.69 3.03 -5.46
N ILE A 155 -31.22 3.62 -4.38
CA ILE A 155 -31.48 2.89 -3.13
C ILE A 155 -32.30 1.61 -3.34
N ASP A 156 -33.22 1.58 -4.32
CA ASP A 156 -34.03 0.40 -4.61
C ASP A 156 -33.18 -0.74 -5.22
N VAL A 157 -32.19 -0.41 -6.06
CA VAL A 157 -31.22 -1.39 -6.59
C VAL A 157 -30.40 -1.97 -5.45
N VAL A 158 -29.92 -1.13 -4.53
CA VAL A 158 -29.15 -1.56 -3.36
C VAL A 158 -29.99 -2.48 -2.45
N LYS A 159 -31.24 -2.09 -2.15
CA LYS A 159 -32.15 -2.92 -1.34
C LYS A 159 -32.52 -4.23 -2.01
N ALA A 160 -32.67 -4.24 -3.33
CA ALA A 160 -32.89 -5.47 -4.09
C ALA A 160 -31.69 -6.41 -3.99
N ALA A 161 -30.47 -5.89 -4.08
CA ALA A 161 -29.26 -6.68 -3.86
C ALA A 161 -29.19 -7.24 -2.43
N GLU A 162 -29.48 -6.42 -1.40
CA GLU A 162 -29.57 -6.86 0.00
C GLU A 162 -30.60 -7.97 0.21
N ALA A 163 -31.78 -7.86 -0.40
CA ALA A 163 -32.82 -8.88 -0.35
C ALA A 163 -32.44 -10.18 -1.08
N ALA A 164 -31.65 -10.10 -2.15
CA ALA A 164 -31.24 -11.26 -2.95
C ALA A 164 -30.03 -12.01 -2.39
N HIS A 165 -29.28 -11.43 -1.45
CA HIS A 165 -28.09 -12.04 -0.86
C HIS A 165 -28.21 -12.14 0.66
N ARG A 166 -27.76 -11.10 1.37
CA ARG A 166 -27.78 -10.99 2.83
C ARG A 166 -27.76 -9.52 3.21
N PRO A 167 -28.15 -9.18 4.46
CA PRO A 167 -27.91 -7.85 4.99
C PRO A 167 -26.44 -7.44 4.86
N MET A 168 -26.20 -6.20 4.42
CA MET A 168 -24.87 -5.58 4.46
C MET A 168 -24.55 -5.15 5.90
N GLY A 169 -23.27 -5.06 6.23
CA GLY A 169 -22.83 -4.60 7.55
C GLY A 169 -21.34 -4.27 7.66
N PRO A 170 -20.86 -3.99 8.88
CA PRO A 170 -19.46 -3.67 9.14
C PRO A 170 -18.50 -4.77 8.66
N GLY A 171 -17.46 -4.33 7.95
CA GLY A 171 -16.45 -5.19 7.36
C GLY A 171 -16.77 -5.68 5.94
N ASP A 172 -17.91 -5.30 5.38
CA ASP A 172 -18.16 -5.47 3.94
C ASP A 172 -17.44 -4.37 3.13
N ALA A 173 -17.00 -4.74 1.93
CA ALA A 173 -16.59 -3.87 0.84
C ALA A 173 -17.67 -3.95 -0.25
N VAL A 174 -18.52 -2.91 -0.33
CA VAL A 174 -19.64 -2.90 -1.28
C VAL A 174 -19.14 -2.46 -2.65
N LEU A 175 -19.12 -3.39 -3.61
CA LEU A 175 -18.58 -3.16 -4.95
C LEU A 175 -19.72 -3.05 -5.97
N TYR A 176 -19.86 -1.88 -6.60
CA TYR A 176 -20.79 -1.65 -7.71
C TYR A 176 -20.18 -2.18 -9.01
N TRP A 177 -20.88 -3.11 -9.67
CA TRP A 177 -20.35 -3.82 -10.83
C TRP A 177 -21.22 -3.58 -12.08
N SER A 178 -20.63 -2.95 -13.08
CA SER A 178 -21.29 -2.63 -14.35
C SER A 178 -20.57 -3.15 -15.60
N GLY A 179 -19.28 -3.47 -15.48
CA GLY A 179 -18.33 -3.77 -16.54
C GLY A 179 -17.85 -2.53 -17.32
N TYR A 180 -17.95 -1.32 -16.76
CA TYR A 180 -17.67 -0.09 -17.51
C TYR A 180 -16.18 0.06 -17.86
N ASP A 181 -15.29 0.05 -16.87
CA ASP A 181 -13.84 0.17 -17.12
C ASP A 181 -13.30 -1.00 -17.94
N ASP A 182 -13.73 -2.24 -17.65
CA ASP A 182 -13.39 -3.44 -18.45
C ASP A 182 -13.73 -3.27 -19.94
N ARG A 183 -14.77 -2.51 -20.26
CA ARG A 183 -15.24 -2.31 -21.63
C ARG A 183 -14.53 -1.16 -22.34
N HIS A 184 -14.30 -0.07 -21.61
CA HIS A 184 -14.00 1.26 -22.17
C HIS A 184 -12.60 1.79 -21.85
N ASP A 185 -11.84 1.16 -20.93
CA ASP A 185 -10.43 1.49 -20.72
C ASP A 185 -9.55 0.87 -21.81
N ARG A 186 -9.40 1.61 -22.92
CA ARG A 186 -8.62 1.18 -24.08
C ARG A 186 -7.57 2.21 -24.49
N PRO A 187 -6.51 1.80 -25.21
CA PRO A 187 -5.49 2.73 -25.70
C PRO A 187 -6.05 3.81 -26.64
N ALA A 188 -5.58 5.03 -26.46
CA ALA A 188 -5.70 6.17 -27.35
C ALA A 188 -4.96 5.92 -28.69
N PRO A 189 -5.34 6.63 -29.78
CA PRO A 189 -6.40 7.64 -29.87
C PRO A 189 -7.79 7.05 -30.10
N ASP A 190 -7.90 5.74 -30.30
CA ASP A 190 -9.06 5.08 -30.90
C ASP A 190 -10.27 4.98 -29.96
N ASP A 191 -10.06 5.14 -28.65
CA ASP A 191 -11.12 5.10 -27.66
C ASP A 191 -11.00 6.24 -26.65
N ARG A 192 -12.04 7.08 -26.59
CA ARG A 192 -12.19 8.21 -25.65
C ARG A 192 -13.39 7.99 -24.72
N ARG A 193 -13.95 6.77 -24.74
CA ARG A 193 -15.22 6.42 -24.13
C ARG A 193 -15.18 6.38 -22.60
N LEU A 194 -14.01 6.10 -22.00
CA LEU A 194 -13.86 5.98 -20.55
C LEU A 194 -14.31 7.26 -19.81
N ILE A 195 -13.67 8.40 -20.10
CA ILE A 195 -13.93 9.67 -19.40
C ILE A 195 -14.32 10.79 -20.38
N VAL A 196 -13.60 10.91 -21.49
CA VAL A 196 -13.60 12.13 -22.30
C VAL A 196 -14.90 12.35 -23.08
N GLU A 197 -15.45 11.32 -23.74
CA GLU A 197 -16.73 11.42 -24.45
C GLU A 197 -17.95 11.58 -23.53
N PRO A 198 -18.06 10.87 -22.39
CA PRO A 198 -19.05 11.16 -21.36
C PRO A 198 -19.05 12.61 -20.90
N VAL A 199 -17.89 13.12 -20.48
CA VAL A 199 -17.75 14.50 -19.99
C VAL A 199 -18.05 15.51 -21.11
N GLY A 200 -17.66 15.18 -22.35
CA GLY A 200 -17.99 15.97 -23.54
C GLY A 200 -19.46 15.90 -23.98
N GLY A 201 -20.29 15.06 -23.36
CA GLY A 201 -21.70 14.91 -23.69
C GLY A 201 -21.97 14.21 -25.03
N THR A 202 -21.00 13.45 -25.56
CA THR A 202 -21.14 12.70 -26.82
C THR A 202 -21.39 11.21 -26.61
N ALA A 203 -21.24 10.71 -25.38
CA ALA A 203 -21.57 9.35 -24.98
C ALA A 203 -22.28 9.33 -23.61
N PRO A 204 -23.04 8.26 -23.27
CA PRO A 204 -23.60 8.09 -21.94
C PRO A 204 -22.53 8.08 -20.84
N GLY A 205 -22.86 8.60 -19.66
CA GLY A 205 -22.02 8.51 -18.47
C GLY A 205 -21.82 7.08 -17.98
N TRP A 206 -20.87 6.91 -17.07
CA TRP A 206 -20.68 5.65 -16.35
C TRP A 206 -21.78 5.44 -15.30
N PRO A 207 -22.13 4.19 -14.97
CA PRO A 207 -22.96 3.88 -13.82
C PRO A 207 -22.38 4.40 -12.50
N ALA A 208 -23.21 4.99 -11.65
CA ALA A 208 -22.78 5.53 -10.36
C ALA A 208 -23.91 5.42 -9.31
N PRO A 209 -23.65 5.21 -8.02
CA PRO A 209 -24.68 5.34 -7.01
C PRO A 209 -25.17 6.78 -6.88
N ASP A 210 -26.43 6.97 -6.48
CA ASP A 210 -26.92 8.28 -6.03
C ASP A 210 -26.63 8.49 -4.53
N TYR A 211 -26.92 9.69 -4.01
CA TYR A 211 -26.77 10.00 -2.59
C TYR A 211 -27.50 8.96 -1.71
N ASP A 212 -28.76 8.63 -2.03
CA ASP A 212 -29.59 7.77 -1.17
C ASP A 212 -29.06 6.33 -1.12
N ALA A 213 -28.51 5.83 -2.22
CA ALA A 213 -27.84 4.54 -2.29
C ALA A 213 -26.58 4.53 -1.42
N ALA A 214 -25.70 5.52 -1.60
CA ALA A 214 -24.46 5.65 -0.84
C ALA A 214 -24.72 5.87 0.67
N GLU A 215 -25.74 6.67 0.98
CA GLU A 215 -26.23 6.92 2.33
C GLU A 215 -26.74 5.65 2.98
N TYR A 216 -27.57 4.89 2.26
CA TYR A 216 -28.11 3.64 2.75
C TYR A 216 -26.98 2.66 3.08
N VAL A 217 -26.00 2.47 2.18
CA VAL A 217 -24.82 1.63 2.42
C VAL A 217 -24.07 2.08 3.68
N GLY A 218 -23.76 3.37 3.82
CA GLY A 218 -23.10 3.92 5.01
C GLY A 218 -23.90 3.71 6.30
N SER A 219 -25.24 3.84 6.24
CA SER A 219 -26.14 3.62 7.38
C SER A 219 -26.13 2.16 7.89
N ARG A 220 -25.69 1.20 7.05
CA ARG A 220 -25.46 -0.20 7.46
C ARG A 220 -24.13 -0.39 8.19
N GLY A 221 -23.32 0.65 8.33
CA GLY A 221 -21.99 0.58 8.94
C GLY A 221 -20.94 0.00 8.01
N VAL A 222 -21.17 0.06 6.69
CA VAL A 222 -20.15 -0.19 5.67
C VAL A 222 -19.25 1.04 5.58
N TRP A 223 -17.92 0.85 5.48
CA TRP A 223 -16.93 1.94 5.46
C TRP A 223 -16.12 1.99 4.17
N LEU A 224 -16.35 1.04 3.27
CA LEU A 224 -15.60 0.83 2.04
C LEU A 224 -16.58 0.55 0.90
N MET A 225 -16.56 1.41 -0.11
CA MET A 225 -17.25 1.19 -1.38
C MET A 225 -16.22 1.12 -2.50
N GLY A 226 -16.49 0.32 -3.51
CA GLY A 226 -15.71 0.31 -4.74
C GLY A 226 -16.61 0.33 -5.98
N ILE A 227 -16.10 0.80 -7.10
CA ILE A 227 -16.84 0.85 -8.36
C ILE A 227 -15.93 0.60 -9.56
N ASP A 228 -16.45 -0.11 -10.56
CA ASP A 228 -15.76 -0.35 -11.83
C ASP A 228 -16.04 0.72 -12.90
N SER A 229 -16.01 1.97 -12.44
CA SER A 229 -16.23 3.18 -13.24
C SER A 229 -15.19 4.21 -12.84
N PRO A 230 -14.86 5.19 -13.70
CA PRO A 230 -13.81 6.17 -13.40
C PRO A 230 -14.18 7.08 -12.22
N SER A 231 -15.46 7.14 -11.84
CA SER A 231 -15.89 7.77 -10.59
C SER A 231 -17.11 7.12 -9.95
N MET A 232 -17.18 7.18 -8.62
CA MET A 232 -18.35 6.99 -7.78
C MET A 232 -19.37 8.10 -7.98
N GLY A 233 -18.93 9.27 -8.45
CA GLY A 233 -19.78 10.40 -8.79
C GLY A 233 -20.37 10.27 -10.20
N GLY A 234 -21.70 10.39 -10.33
CA GLY A 234 -22.39 10.35 -11.62
C GLY A 234 -22.40 11.68 -12.37
N LEU A 235 -22.53 11.64 -13.70
CA LEU A 235 -22.78 12.80 -14.54
C LEU A 235 -24.28 13.12 -14.61
N GLY A 236 -24.64 14.39 -14.45
CA GLY A 236 -26.03 14.83 -14.57
C GLY A 236 -26.36 16.01 -13.66
N PRO A 237 -27.61 16.52 -13.73
CA PRO A 237 -28.07 17.57 -12.83
C PRO A 237 -28.11 17.06 -11.37
N PRO A 238 -27.85 17.94 -10.37
CA PRO A 238 -28.08 17.63 -8.96
C PRO A 238 -29.48 17.06 -8.72
N ARG A 239 -29.60 16.12 -7.78
CA ARG A 239 -30.89 15.75 -7.18
C ARG A 239 -31.16 16.58 -5.92
N TYR A 240 -30.10 17.03 -5.25
CA TYR A 240 -30.14 17.82 -4.03
C TYR A 240 -29.42 19.16 -4.26
N ILE A 241 -30.19 20.25 -4.29
CA ILE A 241 -29.62 21.60 -4.45
C ILE A 241 -29.19 22.14 -3.09
N ALA A 242 -27.87 22.18 -2.84
CA ALA A 242 -27.31 22.95 -1.73
C ALA A 242 -27.00 24.38 -2.20
N SER A 243 -27.40 25.38 -1.41
CA SER A 243 -27.10 26.79 -1.72
C SER A 243 -25.60 27.06 -1.53
N GLY A 244 -24.92 27.52 -2.58
CA GLY A 244 -23.51 27.95 -2.58
C GLY A 244 -23.32 29.22 -3.42
N PRO A 245 -22.13 29.86 -3.41
CA PRO A 245 -21.88 31.06 -4.20
C PRO A 245 -22.16 30.84 -5.70
N GLU A 246 -22.76 31.82 -6.36
CA GLU A 246 -23.00 31.77 -7.82
C GLU A 246 -21.67 31.82 -8.59
N GLY A 247 -21.44 30.79 -9.42
CA GLY A 247 -20.25 30.66 -10.27
C GLY A 247 -19.53 29.34 -10.00
N MET A 248 -19.62 28.42 -10.97
CA MET A 248 -19.14 27.02 -10.98
C MET A 248 -20.01 26.00 -10.24
N TYR A 249 -20.83 25.30 -11.03
CA TYR A 249 -21.51 24.02 -10.78
C TYR A 249 -22.24 23.87 -9.43
N VAL A 250 -23.54 24.17 -9.47
CA VAL A 250 -24.55 23.71 -8.51
C VAL A 250 -24.33 22.21 -8.24
N ASN A 251 -24.07 21.83 -6.97
CA ASN A 251 -23.84 20.47 -6.44
C ASN A 251 -23.95 19.36 -7.50
N PRO A 252 -22.93 19.11 -8.34
CA PRO A 252 -23.09 18.16 -9.43
C PRO A 252 -23.40 16.79 -8.82
N LEU A 253 -24.17 15.97 -9.54
CA LEU A 253 -24.45 14.59 -9.15
C LEU A 253 -23.16 13.81 -8.76
N ALA A 254 -22.02 14.24 -9.30
CA ALA A 254 -20.69 13.75 -8.95
C ALA A 254 -20.34 13.90 -7.46
N LEU A 255 -20.76 14.98 -6.79
CA LEU A 255 -20.50 15.21 -5.37
C LEU A 255 -21.45 14.44 -4.46
N GLU A 256 -22.69 14.24 -4.87
CA GLU A 256 -23.76 13.67 -4.04
C GLU A 256 -23.45 12.26 -3.53
N SER A 257 -22.96 11.39 -4.41
CA SER A 257 -22.60 10.00 -4.09
C SER A 257 -21.51 9.93 -3.02
N HIS A 258 -20.51 10.81 -3.13
CA HIS A 258 -19.46 10.98 -2.15
C HIS A 258 -20.03 11.39 -0.78
N LEU A 259 -20.85 12.45 -0.77
CA LEU A 259 -21.39 13.00 0.47
C LEU A 259 -22.26 12.00 1.26
N GLY A 260 -23.02 11.14 0.56
CA GLY A 260 -23.89 10.14 1.18
C GLY A 260 -23.13 9.17 2.10
N HIS A 261 -21.93 8.76 1.69
CA HIS A 261 -21.13 7.77 2.40
C HIS A 261 -20.00 8.42 3.24
N PHE A 262 -19.35 9.47 2.76
CA PHE A 262 -18.25 10.15 3.47
C PHE A 262 -18.66 10.81 4.79
N LYS A 263 -19.95 11.13 4.99
CA LYS A 263 -20.44 11.62 6.29
C LYS A 263 -20.25 10.60 7.42
N TYR A 264 -20.07 9.33 7.07
CA TYR A 264 -19.73 8.26 7.99
C TYR A 264 -18.21 8.08 8.19
N GLY A 265 -17.35 8.80 7.46
CA GLY A 265 -15.90 8.62 7.51
C GLY A 265 -15.41 7.47 6.62
N ALA A 266 -16.25 7.04 5.68
CA ALA A 266 -15.96 5.97 4.74
C ALA A 266 -14.97 6.39 3.64
N VAL A 267 -14.43 5.41 2.91
CA VAL A 267 -13.52 5.60 1.77
C VAL A 267 -14.05 4.87 0.54
N HIS A 268 -13.75 5.40 -0.64
CA HIS A 268 -14.18 4.86 -1.94
C HIS A 268 -12.97 4.41 -2.75
N THR A 269 -13.13 3.38 -3.57
CA THR A 269 -12.15 3.02 -4.60
C THR A 269 -12.80 3.03 -5.97
N GLU A 270 -12.32 3.88 -6.85
CA GLU A 270 -12.83 4.06 -8.20
C GLU A 270 -11.91 3.38 -9.21
N GLY A 271 -12.36 3.21 -10.46
CA GLY A 271 -11.55 2.67 -11.56
C GLY A 271 -11.19 1.19 -11.42
N LEU A 272 -12.11 0.37 -10.88
CA LEU A 272 -11.90 -1.08 -10.75
C LEU A 272 -12.16 -1.83 -12.07
N ILE A 273 -11.52 -2.98 -12.25
CA ILE A 273 -11.75 -3.92 -13.36
C ILE A 273 -11.90 -5.37 -12.84
N ASN A 274 -12.22 -6.33 -13.71
CA ASN A 274 -12.27 -7.76 -13.40
C ASN A 274 -13.24 -8.16 -12.26
N LEU A 275 -14.31 -7.39 -12.02
CA LEU A 275 -15.29 -7.73 -10.97
C LEU A 275 -16.13 -8.97 -11.33
N ASP A 276 -16.14 -9.40 -12.59
CA ASP A 276 -16.72 -10.66 -13.04
C ASP A 276 -16.02 -11.89 -12.43
N ARG A 277 -14.72 -11.77 -12.13
CA ARG A 277 -13.86 -12.81 -11.55
C ARG A 277 -13.80 -12.80 -10.03
N THR A 278 -14.52 -11.87 -9.39
CA THR A 278 -14.42 -11.62 -7.95
C THR A 278 -15.72 -12.04 -7.26
N PRO A 279 -15.86 -13.28 -6.76
CA PRO A 279 -17.10 -13.72 -6.12
C PRO A 279 -17.34 -13.04 -4.76
N ASN A 280 -18.60 -12.97 -4.34
CA ASN A 280 -18.96 -12.55 -2.98
C ASN A 280 -18.29 -13.48 -1.95
N GLY A 281 -17.86 -12.91 -0.83
CA GLY A 281 -17.06 -13.63 0.18
C GLY A 281 -15.55 -13.62 -0.06
N SER A 282 -15.07 -13.12 -1.21
CA SER A 282 -13.64 -12.84 -1.42
C SER A 282 -13.16 -11.74 -0.46
N LEU A 283 -11.85 -11.70 -0.19
CA LEU A 283 -11.23 -10.59 0.55
C LEU A 283 -10.79 -9.51 -0.44
N TYR A 284 -11.44 -8.34 -0.38
CA TYR A 284 -11.06 -7.15 -1.12
C TYR A 284 -10.01 -6.34 -0.34
N ILE A 285 -8.99 -5.84 -1.06
CA ILE A 285 -7.91 -5.02 -0.50
C ILE A 285 -7.63 -3.88 -1.49
N ALA A 286 -7.65 -2.64 -1.02
CA ALA A 286 -7.26 -1.46 -1.81
C ALA A 286 -6.20 -0.66 -1.07
N LEU A 287 -4.97 -0.61 -1.58
CA LEU A 287 -3.86 0.04 -0.88
C LEU A 287 -3.42 1.30 -1.65
N PRO A 288 -3.89 2.49 -1.26
CA PRO A 288 -3.38 3.75 -1.79
C PRO A 288 -1.97 4.04 -1.28
N VAL A 289 -1.15 4.73 -2.08
CA VAL A 289 0.14 5.26 -1.62
C VAL A 289 -0.06 6.20 -0.42
N LYS A 290 0.84 6.17 0.57
CA LYS A 290 0.64 6.86 1.85
C LYS A 290 1.16 8.30 1.85
N HIS A 291 0.66 9.14 0.94
CA HIS A 291 1.02 10.56 0.84
C HIS A 291 0.42 11.39 1.99
N GLU A 292 1.22 12.27 2.59
CA GLU A 292 0.76 13.15 3.67
C GLU A 292 -0.18 14.24 3.15
N ASN A 293 -1.30 14.49 3.83
CA ASN A 293 -2.34 15.43 3.41
C ASN A 293 -2.76 15.24 1.94
N SER A 294 -3.07 14.00 1.58
CA SER A 294 -3.59 13.64 0.27
C SER A 294 -5.03 13.13 0.38
N PRO A 295 -6.00 13.81 -0.26
CA PRO A 295 -7.42 13.51 -0.12
C PRO A 295 -7.92 12.36 -1.02
N THR A 296 -7.25 12.16 -2.13
CA THR A 296 -7.40 11.06 -3.07
C THR A 296 -5.99 10.58 -3.41
N VAL A 297 -5.82 9.32 -3.83
CA VAL A 297 -4.50 8.78 -4.17
C VAL A 297 -4.61 7.62 -5.16
N GLU A 298 -3.62 7.53 -6.05
CA GLU A 298 -3.37 6.36 -6.87
C GLU A 298 -3.30 5.06 -6.05
N THR A 299 -4.03 4.05 -6.49
CA THR A 299 -4.29 2.85 -5.70
C THR A 299 -4.12 1.62 -6.56
N ARG A 300 -3.68 0.52 -5.94
CA ARG A 300 -3.89 -0.81 -6.51
C ARG A 300 -4.84 -1.60 -5.63
N ALA A 301 -5.86 -2.16 -6.27
CA ALA A 301 -6.88 -2.97 -5.63
C ALA A 301 -6.81 -4.42 -6.11
N VAL A 302 -7.07 -5.36 -5.21
CA VAL A 302 -7.03 -6.80 -5.49
C VAL A 302 -8.15 -7.51 -4.74
N ALA A 303 -8.46 -8.74 -5.17
CA ALA A 303 -9.27 -9.66 -4.39
C ALA A 303 -8.59 -11.02 -4.23
N ILE A 304 -8.48 -11.50 -2.99
CA ILE A 304 -8.13 -12.91 -2.71
C ILE A 304 -9.41 -13.74 -2.81
N THR A 305 -9.46 -14.64 -3.79
CA THR A 305 -10.66 -15.41 -4.17
C THR A 305 -10.64 -16.84 -3.63
N ASN A 306 -9.52 -17.28 -3.05
CA ASN A 306 -9.46 -18.53 -2.32
C ASN A 306 -10.39 -18.46 -1.08
N PRO A 307 -11.48 -19.25 -1.03
CA PRO A 307 -12.54 -19.06 -0.04
C PRO A 307 -12.06 -19.37 1.39
N ASP A 308 -11.22 -20.39 1.58
CA ASP A 308 -10.75 -20.81 2.90
C ASP A 308 -9.74 -19.81 3.48
N LEU A 309 -8.88 -19.25 2.63
CA LEU A 309 -7.96 -18.19 3.06
C LEU A 309 -8.70 -16.88 3.31
N ALA A 310 -9.59 -16.47 2.39
CA ALA A 310 -10.37 -15.24 2.52
C ALA A 310 -11.22 -15.25 3.80
N ALA A 311 -11.92 -16.34 4.11
CA ALA A 311 -12.74 -16.45 5.31
C ALA A 311 -11.93 -16.24 6.60
N ARG A 312 -10.72 -16.81 6.69
CA ARG A 312 -9.84 -16.66 7.87
C ARG A 312 -9.29 -15.23 7.99
N LEU A 313 -8.84 -14.64 6.88
CA LEU A 313 -8.36 -13.26 6.88
C LEU A 313 -9.48 -12.28 7.25
N LEU A 314 -10.71 -12.54 6.78
CA LEU A 314 -11.88 -11.71 7.09
C LEU A 314 -12.24 -11.71 8.57
N GLU A 315 -12.02 -12.81 9.30
CA GLU A 315 -12.19 -12.84 10.77
C GLU A 315 -11.29 -11.81 11.45
N ALA A 316 -10.02 -11.74 11.04
CA ALA A 316 -9.06 -10.77 11.55
C ALA A 316 -9.40 -9.34 11.14
N VAL A 317 -9.77 -9.12 9.88
CA VAL A 317 -10.13 -7.80 9.32
C VAL A 317 -11.37 -7.24 10.01
N LYS A 318 -12.43 -8.04 10.18
CA LYS A 318 -13.66 -7.63 10.90
C LYS A 318 -13.39 -7.29 12.37
N SER A 319 -12.36 -7.90 12.95
CA SER A 319 -11.85 -7.60 14.28
C SER A 319 -10.84 -6.43 14.30
N LYS A 320 -10.65 -5.74 13.16
CA LYS A 320 -9.74 -4.60 12.96
C LYS A 320 -8.27 -4.90 13.24
N ARG A 321 -7.85 -6.15 13.05
CA ARG A 321 -6.47 -6.61 13.31
C ARG A 321 -5.60 -6.51 12.05
N VAL A 322 -5.48 -5.29 11.55
CA VAL A 322 -4.66 -4.96 10.38
C VAL A 322 -3.69 -3.85 10.79
N VAL A 323 -2.40 -4.08 10.57
CA VAL A 323 -1.34 -3.09 10.84
C VAL A 323 -0.84 -2.49 9.54
N ASP A 324 -0.55 -1.19 9.57
CA ASP A 324 0.11 -0.48 8.48
C ASP A 324 1.63 -0.53 8.69
N LEU A 325 2.36 -0.93 7.66
CA LEU A 325 3.81 -1.10 7.69
C LEU A 325 4.54 -0.08 6.80
N SER A 326 3.86 1.01 6.43
CA SER A 326 4.38 1.97 5.46
C SER A 326 4.71 3.31 6.09
N VAL A 327 5.84 3.88 5.67
CA VAL A 327 6.18 5.26 6.00
C VAL A 327 5.24 6.23 5.28
N THR A 328 4.96 7.38 5.91
CA THR A 328 4.22 8.46 5.26
C THR A 328 5.14 9.25 4.32
N LEU A 329 4.72 9.46 3.08
CA LEU A 329 5.45 10.25 2.09
C LEU A 329 5.16 11.74 2.30
N SER A 330 6.21 12.54 2.52
CA SER A 330 6.09 13.99 2.60
C SER A 330 7.42 14.65 2.19
N MET A 331 7.35 15.91 1.76
CA MET A 331 8.54 16.68 1.34
C MET A 331 9.51 16.96 2.51
N ASP A 332 9.05 16.82 3.75
CA ASP A 332 9.83 17.05 4.96
C ASP A 332 10.31 15.75 5.62
N ARG A 333 10.31 14.63 4.91
CA ARG A 333 10.77 13.32 5.40
C ARG A 333 11.83 12.69 4.49
N PRO A 334 12.69 11.80 5.03
CA PRO A 334 13.68 11.06 4.26
C PRO A 334 12.99 9.94 3.48
N VAL A 335 12.36 10.29 2.37
CA VAL A 335 11.64 9.32 1.52
C VAL A 335 12.25 9.18 0.14
N TRP A 336 13.38 9.82 -0.12
CA TRP A 336 14.09 9.77 -1.40
C TRP A 336 15.58 9.57 -1.14
N TRP A 337 16.28 8.98 -2.12
CA TRP A 337 17.70 8.67 -1.99
C TRP A 337 18.60 9.90 -2.17
N PRO A 338 19.30 10.38 -1.12
CA PRO A 338 20.10 11.59 -1.21
C PRO A 338 21.49 11.38 -1.85
N GLY A 339 21.89 10.11 -2.03
CA GLY A 339 23.22 9.73 -2.48
C GLY A 339 24.35 10.07 -1.50
N ARG A 340 25.52 9.50 -1.76
CA ARG A 340 26.75 9.80 -1.01
C ARG A 340 27.31 11.16 -1.42
N GLY A 341 27.68 12.00 -0.45
CA GLY A 341 28.27 13.31 -0.74
C GLY A 341 27.26 14.33 -1.27
N VAL A 342 27.68 15.16 -2.23
CA VAL A 342 26.88 16.28 -2.79
C VAL A 342 26.52 16.01 -4.24
N GLY A 343 25.25 16.23 -4.62
CA GLY A 343 24.79 16.18 -6.01
C GLY A 343 24.61 14.77 -6.60
N ARG A 344 24.52 13.74 -5.76
CA ARG A 344 24.31 12.34 -6.17
C ARG A 344 22.91 11.81 -5.87
N HIS A 345 21.96 12.71 -5.64
CA HIS A 345 20.61 12.33 -5.26
C HIS A 345 19.77 11.86 -6.45
N VAL A 346 18.76 11.05 -6.16
CA VAL A 346 17.64 10.79 -7.09
C VAL A 346 16.67 11.97 -7.09
N PHE A 347 15.62 11.91 -7.91
CA PHE A 347 14.59 12.94 -7.88
C PHE A 347 13.90 12.98 -6.50
N PRO A 348 13.88 14.14 -5.81
CA PRO A 348 13.20 14.25 -4.52
C PRO A 348 11.68 14.16 -4.66
N TYR A 349 11.02 13.60 -3.64
CA TYR A 349 9.57 13.64 -3.52
C TYR A 349 9.07 15.09 -3.41
N SER A 350 8.17 15.46 -4.31
CA SER A 350 7.53 16.78 -4.37
C SER A 350 6.04 16.62 -4.58
N ARG A 351 5.25 17.30 -3.76
CA ARG A 351 3.81 17.42 -3.97
C ARG A 351 3.50 18.78 -4.57
N VAL A 352 2.87 18.79 -5.74
CA VAL A 352 2.37 19.98 -6.43
C VAL A 352 0.98 20.26 -5.87
N GLN A 353 0.88 21.30 -5.02
CA GLN A 353 -0.34 21.62 -4.29
C GLN A 353 -0.98 22.95 -4.69
N PRO A 354 -2.32 23.00 -4.58
CA PRO A 354 -3.29 21.98 -5.00
C PRO A 354 -3.54 22.09 -6.52
N VAL A 355 -3.82 20.97 -7.17
CA VAL A 355 -4.31 20.95 -8.56
C VAL A 355 -5.69 21.63 -8.61
N ASN A 356 -6.59 21.20 -7.72
CA ASN A 356 -7.84 21.89 -7.43
C ASN A 356 -8.07 21.88 -5.91
N TYR A 357 -8.73 22.91 -5.39
CA TYR A 357 -9.17 22.99 -4.01
C TYR A 357 -10.67 23.32 -3.97
N PHE A 358 -11.28 23.33 -2.80
CA PHE A 358 -12.73 23.46 -2.64
C PHE A 358 -13.36 24.76 -3.21
N ASP A 359 -12.55 25.81 -3.35
CA ASP A 359 -12.90 27.10 -3.98
C ASP A 359 -12.29 27.25 -5.38
N GLY A 360 -11.72 26.17 -5.91
CA GLY A 360 -11.02 26.11 -7.18
C GLY A 360 -11.96 26.04 -8.40
N PRO A 361 -11.41 26.23 -9.60
CA PRO A 361 -12.20 26.46 -10.80
C PRO A 361 -12.96 25.23 -11.34
N PHE A 362 -12.67 24.02 -10.83
CA PHE A 362 -13.26 22.78 -11.34
C PHE A 362 -14.36 22.20 -10.44
N GLY A 363 -14.49 22.70 -9.22
CA GLY A 363 -15.53 22.28 -8.30
C GLY A 363 -15.03 22.16 -6.86
N PRO A 364 -15.93 21.83 -5.92
CA PRO A 364 -15.63 21.79 -4.50
C PRO A 364 -14.95 20.47 -4.10
N TYR A 365 -13.81 20.15 -4.74
CA TYR A 365 -13.01 18.97 -4.43
C TYR A 365 -11.53 19.32 -4.31
N TRP A 366 -10.80 18.51 -3.56
CA TRP A 366 -9.37 18.67 -3.39
C TRP A 366 -8.62 17.51 -4.03
N VAL A 367 -7.61 17.83 -4.83
CA VAL A 367 -6.71 16.89 -5.49
C VAL A 367 -5.31 17.51 -5.60
N ASN A 368 -4.27 16.68 -5.51
CA ASN A 368 -2.88 17.07 -5.74
C ASN A 368 -2.26 16.27 -6.90
N THR A 369 -1.08 16.73 -7.34
CA THR A 369 -0.18 15.94 -8.19
C THR A 369 1.10 15.66 -7.41
N HIS A 370 1.66 14.46 -7.59
CA HIS A 370 2.93 14.06 -7.00
C HIS A 370 4.00 13.91 -8.09
N ILE A 371 5.21 14.34 -7.77
CA ILE A 371 6.41 14.15 -8.57
C ILE A 371 7.41 13.41 -7.68
N MET A 372 7.79 12.20 -8.06
CA MET A 372 8.60 11.33 -7.21
C MET A 372 9.45 10.36 -8.02
N ASP A 373 10.57 9.92 -7.44
CA ASP A 373 11.31 8.78 -7.96
C ASP A 373 10.55 7.47 -7.70
N ALA A 374 10.74 6.47 -8.55
CA ALA A 374 10.09 5.15 -8.40
C ALA A 374 10.45 4.43 -7.08
N HIS A 375 11.55 4.82 -6.43
CA HIS A 375 12.05 4.27 -5.18
C HIS A 375 11.83 5.25 -4.02
N THR A 376 10.57 5.71 -3.85
CA THR A 376 10.19 6.70 -2.84
C THR A 376 9.48 6.06 -1.65
N GLY A 377 10.07 6.20 -0.45
CA GLY A 377 9.55 5.67 0.82
C GLY A 377 9.29 4.17 0.75
N THR A 378 8.19 3.67 1.32
CA THR A 378 7.88 2.23 1.24
C THR A 378 7.54 1.86 -0.20
N HIS A 379 8.41 1.09 -0.84
CA HIS A 379 8.35 0.82 -2.28
C HIS A 379 8.77 -0.62 -2.60
N VAL A 380 8.48 -1.05 -3.83
CA VAL A 380 8.97 -2.34 -4.37
C VAL A 380 10.06 -2.14 -5.40
N ASP A 381 11.05 -3.02 -5.33
CA ASP A 381 12.06 -3.19 -6.36
C ASP A 381 11.75 -4.45 -7.17
N PRO A 382 11.29 -4.30 -8.42
CA PRO A 382 11.10 -5.42 -9.32
C PRO A 382 12.46 -5.85 -9.93
N PRO A 383 12.57 -7.05 -10.51
CA PRO A 383 13.81 -7.49 -11.15
C PRO A 383 14.35 -6.52 -12.22
N ALA A 384 13.50 -5.77 -12.93
CA ALA A 384 13.97 -4.79 -13.91
C ALA A 384 14.76 -3.61 -13.31
N HIS A 385 14.71 -3.38 -12.00
CA HIS A 385 15.49 -2.33 -11.34
C HIS A 385 17.00 -2.51 -11.57
N TYR A 386 17.55 -3.69 -11.23
CA TYR A 386 18.98 -4.03 -11.41
C TYR A 386 19.24 -5.03 -12.54
N GLY A 387 18.20 -5.67 -13.07
CA GLY A 387 18.28 -6.61 -14.18
C GLY A 387 18.18 -5.87 -15.51
N PRO A 388 19.23 -5.89 -16.34
CA PRO A 388 19.19 -5.19 -17.62
C PRO A 388 18.19 -5.84 -18.58
N PRO A 389 17.62 -5.07 -19.53
CA PRO A 389 16.70 -5.62 -20.51
C PRO A 389 17.40 -6.60 -21.46
N PRO A 390 16.66 -7.53 -22.09
CA PRO A 390 17.21 -8.40 -23.13
C PRO A 390 17.92 -7.59 -24.23
N GLY A 391 19.12 -8.04 -24.63
CA GLY A 391 19.92 -7.38 -25.65
C GLY A 391 20.79 -6.21 -25.17
N PHE A 392 20.75 -5.88 -23.88
CA PHE A 392 21.70 -4.94 -23.28
C PHE A 392 23.15 -5.45 -23.38
N ASP A 393 24.10 -4.56 -23.67
CA ASP A 393 25.53 -4.88 -23.69
C ASP A 393 26.14 -4.61 -22.31
N THR A 394 26.38 -5.67 -21.52
CA THR A 394 27.05 -5.57 -20.21
C THR A 394 28.50 -5.08 -20.30
N GLY A 395 29.09 -5.07 -21.50
CA GLY A 395 30.38 -4.42 -21.76
C GLY A 395 30.33 -2.89 -21.62
N SER A 396 29.15 -2.28 -21.68
CA SER A 396 28.94 -0.84 -21.51
C SER A 396 29.02 -0.34 -20.07
N TYR A 397 28.97 -1.25 -19.10
CA TYR A 397 29.17 -0.94 -17.68
C TYR A 397 30.55 -0.32 -17.41
N ASP A 398 30.64 0.53 -16.39
CA ASP A 398 31.92 1.04 -15.91
C ASP A 398 32.83 -0.08 -15.37
N GLU A 399 34.12 0.21 -15.14
CA GLU A 399 35.06 -0.83 -14.69
C GLU A 399 34.69 -1.42 -13.32
N THR A 400 34.18 -0.61 -12.39
CA THR A 400 33.79 -1.09 -11.06
C THR A 400 32.65 -2.08 -11.17
N VAL A 401 31.62 -1.75 -11.96
CA VAL A 401 30.48 -2.64 -12.21
C VAL A 401 30.93 -3.89 -12.96
N ARG A 402 31.80 -3.78 -13.97
CA ARG A 402 32.31 -4.96 -14.70
C ARG A 402 33.16 -5.89 -13.83
N VAL A 403 33.94 -5.36 -12.88
CA VAL A 403 34.66 -6.20 -11.90
C VAL A 403 33.68 -6.94 -11.01
N ALA A 404 32.73 -6.20 -10.41
CA ALA A 404 31.73 -6.79 -9.53
C ALA A 404 30.85 -7.81 -10.24
N LEU A 405 30.49 -7.57 -11.50
CA LEU A 405 29.73 -8.52 -12.33
C LEU A 405 30.53 -9.81 -12.54
N ARG A 406 31.82 -9.74 -12.87
CA ARG A 406 32.66 -10.94 -13.03
C ARG A 406 32.75 -11.75 -11.73
N GLU A 407 32.86 -11.06 -10.58
CA GLU A 407 32.86 -11.71 -9.27
C GLU A 407 31.51 -12.38 -8.99
N PHE A 408 30.42 -11.65 -9.19
CA PHE A 408 29.06 -12.15 -9.01
C PHE A 408 28.79 -13.37 -9.88
N GLU A 409 29.12 -13.31 -11.17
CA GLU A 409 28.86 -14.40 -12.12
C GLU A 409 29.69 -15.66 -11.83
N ALA A 410 30.87 -15.49 -11.23
CA ALA A 410 31.69 -16.61 -10.80
C ALA A 410 31.05 -17.38 -9.62
N GLU A 411 30.26 -16.71 -8.78
CA GLU A 411 29.65 -17.29 -7.57
C GLU A 411 28.18 -17.70 -7.78
N HIS A 412 27.40 -16.86 -8.45
CA HIS A 412 25.94 -16.98 -8.55
C HIS A 412 25.44 -17.31 -9.96
N GLY A 413 26.36 -17.48 -10.92
CA GLY A 413 26.03 -17.70 -12.33
C GLY A 413 25.70 -16.42 -13.09
N PRO A 414 25.49 -16.51 -14.41
CA PRO A 414 25.31 -15.34 -15.28
C PRO A 414 24.15 -14.46 -14.82
N LEU A 415 24.31 -13.14 -14.89
CA LEU A 415 23.22 -12.20 -14.58
C LEU A 415 22.09 -12.37 -15.59
N LYS A 416 20.88 -12.61 -15.09
CA LYS A 416 19.67 -12.73 -15.88
C LYS A 416 19.27 -11.36 -16.43
N HIS A 417 18.93 -11.31 -17.71
CA HIS A 417 18.26 -10.17 -18.33
C HIS A 417 16.73 -10.30 -18.15
N THR A 418 16.05 -9.19 -17.91
CA THR A 418 14.63 -9.21 -17.57
C THR A 418 13.89 -7.96 -18.05
N GLU A 419 12.60 -8.12 -18.33
CA GLU A 419 11.67 -7.01 -18.59
C GLU A 419 10.59 -6.94 -17.50
N MET A 420 10.79 -7.63 -16.37
CA MET A 420 9.83 -7.69 -15.27
C MET A 420 9.86 -6.38 -14.46
N THR A 421 9.20 -5.36 -15.00
CA THR A 421 8.81 -4.11 -14.32
C THR A 421 7.61 -4.36 -13.39
N THR A 422 7.29 -3.40 -12.52
CA THR A 422 6.32 -3.61 -11.40
C THR A 422 4.95 -4.10 -11.84
N GLU A 423 4.44 -3.65 -12.99
CA GLU A 423 3.14 -4.06 -13.54
C GLU A 423 3.10 -5.50 -14.07
N LYS A 424 4.29 -6.07 -14.33
CA LYS A 424 4.50 -7.44 -14.84
C LYS A 424 4.86 -8.43 -13.73
N VAL A 425 5.15 -7.96 -12.52
CA VAL A 425 5.39 -8.85 -11.37
C VAL A 425 4.12 -9.67 -11.11
N PRO A 426 4.23 -11.01 -11.01
CA PRO A 426 3.09 -11.87 -10.70
C PRO A 426 2.44 -11.47 -9.38
N LEU A 427 1.11 -11.30 -9.38
CA LEU A 427 0.42 -10.70 -8.23
C LEU A 427 0.64 -11.47 -6.91
N HIS A 428 0.70 -12.80 -6.98
CA HIS A 428 0.95 -13.65 -5.82
C HIS A 428 2.36 -13.49 -5.22
N HIS A 429 3.30 -12.80 -5.87
CA HIS A 429 4.58 -12.45 -5.25
C HIS A 429 4.41 -11.36 -4.19
N PHE A 430 3.40 -10.49 -4.30
CA PHE A 430 3.22 -9.32 -3.44
C PHE A 430 2.63 -9.61 -2.06
N MET A 431 2.25 -10.86 -1.78
CA MET A 431 1.54 -11.21 -0.57
C MET A 431 1.73 -12.67 -0.17
N GLY A 432 1.65 -12.92 1.13
CA GLY A 432 1.78 -14.27 1.67
C GLY A 432 1.95 -14.28 3.18
N PRO A 433 2.03 -15.47 3.80
CA PRO A 433 2.34 -15.60 5.22
C PRO A 433 3.69 -14.96 5.55
N ALA A 434 3.72 -14.11 6.56
CA ALA A 434 4.91 -13.35 6.94
C ALA A 434 5.83 -14.17 7.87
N ARG A 435 7.13 -14.09 7.61
CA ARG A 435 8.23 -14.64 8.42
C ARG A 435 9.12 -13.50 8.87
N VAL A 436 8.99 -13.08 10.12
CA VAL A 436 9.67 -11.89 10.64
C VAL A 436 10.98 -12.28 11.31
N VAL A 437 12.08 -12.16 10.58
CA VAL A 437 13.43 -12.47 11.05
C VAL A 437 13.97 -11.25 11.79
N ASN A 438 13.99 -11.32 13.13
CA ASN A 438 14.52 -10.24 13.95
C ASN A 438 16.06 -10.24 13.96
N VAL A 439 16.64 -9.17 13.44
CA VAL A 439 18.10 -8.98 13.30
C VAL A 439 18.57 -7.70 14.01
N GLN A 440 17.77 -7.12 14.90
CA GLN A 440 18.13 -5.91 15.65
C GLN A 440 19.43 -6.06 16.45
N HIS A 441 19.81 -7.28 16.81
CA HIS A 441 21.07 -7.58 17.50
C HIS A 441 22.33 -7.30 16.64
N ARG A 442 22.18 -7.08 15.33
CA ARG A 442 23.26 -6.66 14.41
C ARG A 442 23.57 -5.17 14.52
N VAL A 443 22.66 -4.35 15.03
CA VAL A 443 22.90 -2.91 15.21
C VAL A 443 24.05 -2.70 16.21
N GLY A 444 25.00 -1.84 15.87
CA GLY A 444 26.18 -1.50 16.64
C GLY A 444 27.33 -2.49 16.53
N THR A 445 27.32 -3.39 15.53
CA THR A 445 28.36 -4.41 15.35
C THR A 445 29.55 -3.95 14.51
N THR A 446 29.46 -2.81 13.82
CA THR A 446 30.60 -2.18 13.14
C THR A 446 31.33 -1.19 14.07
N SER A 447 32.57 -0.84 13.72
CA SER A 447 33.31 0.20 14.43
C SER A 447 33.28 1.53 13.69
N ARG A 448 33.46 2.63 14.43
CA ARG A 448 33.50 3.98 13.85
C ARG A 448 34.61 4.15 12.80
N ASP A 449 35.70 3.39 12.92
CA ASP A 449 36.81 3.43 11.97
C ASP A 449 36.47 2.73 10.65
N ASP A 450 35.44 1.86 10.65
CA ASP A 450 34.96 1.14 9.47
C ASP A 450 33.76 1.85 8.81
N TRP A 451 33.21 2.89 9.44
CA TRP A 451 32.06 3.61 8.87
C TRP A 451 32.41 4.20 7.50
N PRO A 452 31.50 4.07 6.52
CA PRO A 452 30.07 3.81 6.66
C PRO A 452 29.64 2.33 6.72
N ALA A 453 30.51 1.34 6.96
CA ALA A 453 30.15 -0.08 6.94
C ALA A 453 28.78 -0.42 7.56
N SER A 454 28.04 -1.32 6.89
CA SER A 454 26.76 -1.86 7.34
C SER A 454 26.95 -3.15 8.12
N PRO A 455 26.19 -3.39 9.21
CA PRO A 455 26.09 -4.72 9.81
C PRO A 455 25.57 -5.77 8.81
N ALA A 456 26.24 -6.92 8.71
CA ALA A 456 25.79 -8.00 7.86
C ALA A 456 24.70 -8.84 8.53
N ILE A 457 23.56 -9.00 7.86
CA ILE A 457 22.57 -10.04 8.17
C ILE A 457 23.08 -11.35 7.56
N THR A 458 23.16 -12.42 8.37
CA THR A 458 23.83 -13.66 7.96
C THR A 458 22.87 -14.84 7.81
N LEU A 459 23.31 -15.93 7.17
CA LEU A 459 22.54 -17.18 7.14
C LEU A 459 22.22 -17.73 8.52
N ASP A 460 23.09 -17.51 9.50
CA ASP A 460 22.84 -17.95 10.87
C ASP A 460 21.65 -17.21 11.50
N ASP A 461 21.39 -15.96 11.11
CA ASP A 461 20.20 -15.24 11.57
C ASP A 461 18.92 -15.89 11.04
N VAL A 462 18.91 -16.26 9.76
CA VAL A 462 17.79 -16.95 9.11
C VAL A 462 17.61 -18.35 9.69
N ARG A 463 18.68 -19.14 9.79
CA ARG A 463 18.63 -20.50 10.35
C ARG A 463 18.16 -20.51 11.80
N ARG A 464 18.60 -19.55 12.61
CA ARG A 464 18.11 -19.41 13.99
C ARG A 464 16.61 -19.10 14.05
N HIS A 465 16.10 -18.29 13.12
CA HIS A 465 14.66 -18.08 12.99
C HIS A 465 13.93 -19.37 12.66
N GLU A 466 14.48 -20.17 11.75
CA GLU A 466 13.91 -21.46 11.36
C GLU A 466 13.93 -22.49 12.49
N GLU A 467 15.02 -22.55 13.26
CA GLU A 467 15.14 -23.40 14.46
C GLU A 467 14.05 -23.08 15.51
N LEU A 468 13.69 -21.80 15.64
CA LEU A 468 12.72 -21.34 16.64
C LEU A 468 11.26 -21.43 16.15
N TYR A 469 11.01 -21.17 14.88
CA TYR A 469 9.66 -20.94 14.34
C TYR A 469 9.29 -21.87 13.17
N GLY A 470 10.13 -22.87 12.89
CA GLY A 470 9.99 -23.84 11.80
C GLY A 470 10.62 -23.35 10.49
N GLU A 471 10.83 -24.24 9.54
CA GLU A 471 11.39 -23.89 8.21
C GLU A 471 10.62 -22.76 7.53
N ILE A 472 11.33 -21.93 6.76
CA ILE A 472 10.74 -20.99 5.80
C ILE A 472 10.36 -21.78 4.54
N GLU A 473 9.18 -21.54 4.00
CA GLU A 473 8.67 -22.29 2.84
C GLU A 473 8.36 -21.38 1.65
N GLY A 474 8.27 -22.00 0.47
CA GLY A 474 7.93 -21.28 -0.76
C GLY A 474 6.56 -20.61 -0.67
N GLY A 475 6.46 -19.38 -1.18
CA GLY A 475 5.26 -18.55 -1.10
C GLY A 475 5.05 -17.84 0.25
N GLU A 476 5.93 -18.03 1.24
CA GLU A 476 6.03 -17.13 2.39
C GLU A 476 6.79 -15.84 2.01
N VAL A 477 6.52 -14.76 2.74
CA VAL A 477 7.21 -13.47 2.63
C VAL A 477 8.15 -13.32 3.82
N VAL A 478 9.44 -13.11 3.57
CA VAL A 478 10.44 -12.93 4.63
C VAL A 478 10.62 -11.44 4.90
N LEU A 479 10.44 -11.01 6.14
CA LEU A 479 10.61 -9.62 6.57
C LEU A 479 11.77 -9.53 7.55
N PHE A 480 12.83 -8.80 7.19
CA PHE A 480 13.92 -8.48 8.11
C PHE A 480 13.53 -7.31 9.00
N HIS A 481 13.54 -7.52 10.31
CA HIS A 481 13.27 -6.50 11.32
C HIS A 481 14.60 -6.04 11.94
N THR A 482 15.12 -4.92 11.47
CA THR A 482 16.35 -4.25 11.89
C THR A 482 16.10 -3.15 12.93
N GLY A 483 14.88 -2.60 12.98
CA GLY A 483 14.51 -1.45 13.80
C GLY A 483 15.01 -0.09 13.27
N HIS A 484 15.63 -0.05 12.10
CA HIS A 484 16.29 1.15 11.57
C HIS A 484 15.30 2.26 11.26
N THR A 485 14.26 1.98 10.46
CA THR A 485 13.25 2.97 10.09
C THR A 485 12.45 3.42 11.31
N ASP A 486 12.06 2.51 12.22
CA ASP A 486 11.40 2.86 13.49
C ASP A 486 12.23 3.86 14.33
N THR A 487 13.54 3.68 14.35
CA THR A 487 14.46 4.50 15.13
C THR A 487 14.73 5.86 14.48
N HIS A 488 14.96 5.88 13.17
CA HIS A 488 15.56 7.04 12.49
C HIS A 488 14.60 7.83 11.60
N PHE A 489 13.50 7.24 11.12
CA PHE A 489 12.57 7.91 10.22
C PHE A 489 11.81 9.04 10.92
N ARG A 490 12.26 10.28 10.70
CA ARG A 490 11.72 11.48 11.34
C ARG A 490 11.61 12.60 10.31
N ARG A 491 10.81 13.62 10.61
CA ARG A 491 10.79 14.85 9.80
C ARG A 491 12.17 15.52 9.84
N PHE A 492 12.56 16.16 8.74
CA PHE A 492 13.78 16.94 8.67
C PHE A 492 13.76 18.06 9.71
N ILE A 493 14.86 18.18 10.45
CA ILE A 493 15.10 19.30 11.35
C ILE A 493 16.26 20.09 10.75
N ARG A 494 16.04 21.38 10.52
CA ARG A 494 17.10 22.27 10.01
C ARG A 494 18.35 22.12 10.88
N VAL A 495 19.53 22.11 10.25
CA VAL A 495 20.87 21.92 10.86
C VAL A 495 21.14 20.56 11.53
N VAL A 496 20.20 19.61 11.52
CA VAL A 496 20.45 18.23 11.95
C VAL A 496 20.62 17.35 10.71
N VAL A 497 21.70 16.56 10.68
CA VAL A 497 21.90 15.58 9.60
C VAL A 497 20.87 14.47 9.76
N GLU A 498 20.17 14.18 8.68
CA GLU A 498 19.18 13.12 8.55
C GLU A 498 19.82 11.75 8.84
N GLN A 499 19.21 10.95 9.73
CA GLN A 499 19.83 9.74 10.32
C GLN A 499 19.41 8.43 9.63
N THR A 500 18.34 8.45 8.85
CA THR A 500 17.76 7.28 8.17
C THR A 500 18.63 6.87 6.98
N VAL A 501 19.09 7.82 6.17
CA VAL A 501 19.85 7.56 4.95
C VAL A 501 21.14 8.38 4.90
N LYS A 502 21.07 9.68 5.17
CA LYS A 502 22.18 10.58 4.88
C LYS A 502 23.39 10.35 5.78
N ALA A 503 23.19 10.27 7.09
CA ALA A 503 24.27 10.01 8.05
C ALA A 503 24.95 8.65 7.82
N PRO A 504 24.20 7.54 7.57
CA PRO A 504 24.78 6.27 7.16
C PRO A 504 25.63 6.39 5.88
N LEU A 505 25.08 6.96 4.80
CA LEU A 505 25.78 7.03 3.50
C LEU A 505 27.07 7.86 3.55
N ASP A 506 27.10 8.91 4.38
CA ASP A 506 28.26 9.77 4.54
C ASP A 506 29.26 9.27 5.61
N GLY A 507 28.99 8.15 6.27
CA GLY A 507 29.85 7.60 7.34
C GLY A 507 29.84 8.42 8.63
N GLN A 508 28.78 9.20 8.85
CA GLN A 508 28.57 9.94 10.09
C GLN A 508 27.91 9.06 11.16
N SER A 509 27.26 7.97 10.74
CA SER A 509 26.76 6.88 11.58
C SER A 509 27.13 5.54 10.95
N GLU A 510 26.85 4.45 11.68
CA GLU A 510 26.84 3.10 11.14
C GLU A 510 25.84 2.97 9.98
N GLY A 511 26.14 2.09 9.02
CA GLY A 511 25.21 1.67 7.98
C GLY A 511 24.00 0.92 8.55
N TRP A 512 22.89 0.85 7.83
CA TRP A 512 21.79 -0.01 8.26
C TRP A 512 22.16 -1.50 8.13
N PRO A 513 21.63 -2.42 8.97
CA PRO A 513 21.82 -3.84 8.75
C PRO A 513 21.25 -4.29 7.41
N ALA A 514 21.99 -5.10 6.65
CA ALA A 514 21.58 -5.56 5.32
C ALA A 514 21.98 -7.01 5.05
N PRO A 515 21.13 -7.83 4.38
CA PRO A 515 21.55 -9.12 3.84
C PRO A 515 22.52 -8.97 2.67
N GLY A 516 23.36 -9.98 2.47
CA GLY A 516 24.16 -10.14 1.25
C GLY A 516 23.54 -11.14 0.27
N ALA A 517 24.17 -11.28 -0.90
CA ALA A 517 23.78 -12.22 -1.96
C ALA A 517 23.55 -13.66 -1.46
N GLU A 518 24.40 -14.18 -0.57
CA GLU A 518 24.25 -15.53 0.01
C GLU A 518 22.90 -15.74 0.71
N VAL A 519 22.45 -14.76 1.51
CA VAL A 519 21.17 -14.84 2.23
C VAL A 519 19.99 -14.83 1.26
N ILE A 520 20.04 -13.95 0.27
CA ILE A 520 18.99 -13.86 -0.77
C ILE A 520 18.93 -15.16 -1.59
N ALA A 521 20.08 -15.69 -2.01
CA ALA A 521 20.16 -16.95 -2.75
C ALA A 521 19.61 -18.13 -1.91
N TYR A 522 19.89 -18.17 -0.61
CA TYR A 522 19.34 -19.18 0.29
C TYR A 522 17.81 -19.13 0.36
N LEU A 523 17.23 -17.95 0.61
CA LEU A 523 15.78 -17.77 0.64
C LEU A 523 15.12 -18.09 -0.70
N ALA A 524 15.73 -17.65 -1.81
CA ALA A 524 15.28 -17.97 -3.15
C ALA A 524 15.27 -19.48 -3.42
N GLY A 525 16.30 -20.20 -2.95
CA GLY A 525 16.40 -21.65 -3.04
C GLY A 525 15.28 -22.39 -2.29
N LYS A 526 14.65 -21.75 -1.30
CA LYS A 526 13.45 -22.26 -0.60
C LYS A 526 12.14 -21.90 -1.30
N GLY A 527 12.20 -21.16 -2.40
CA GLY A 527 11.04 -20.72 -3.16
C GLY A 527 10.40 -19.41 -2.67
N VAL A 528 11.10 -18.64 -1.82
CA VAL A 528 10.66 -17.29 -1.46
C VAL A 528 10.74 -16.39 -2.68
N LYS A 529 9.70 -15.59 -2.92
CA LYS A 529 9.62 -14.64 -4.03
C LYS A 529 9.57 -13.18 -3.60
N HIS A 530 9.47 -12.93 -2.30
CA HIS A 530 9.39 -11.60 -1.72
C HIS A 530 10.14 -11.52 -0.41
N VAL A 531 11.08 -10.58 -0.33
CA VAL A 531 11.77 -10.20 0.90
C VAL A 531 11.49 -8.73 1.19
N GLY A 532 11.10 -8.41 2.42
CA GLY A 532 10.92 -7.04 2.89
C GLY A 532 11.94 -6.67 3.97
N ILE A 533 12.25 -5.38 4.11
CA ILE A 533 13.15 -4.87 5.15
C ILE A 533 12.71 -3.48 5.64
N ASP A 534 12.98 -3.17 6.91
CA ASP A 534 12.73 -1.86 7.52
C ASP A 534 13.96 -0.94 7.47
N THR A 535 14.65 -0.94 6.33
CA THR A 535 15.80 -0.08 5.98
C THR A 535 15.57 0.61 4.64
N PRO A 536 16.34 1.67 4.30
CA PRO A 536 16.16 2.41 3.05
C PRO A 536 16.50 1.69 1.76
N ASP A 537 17.24 0.59 1.88
CA ASP A 537 17.79 -0.25 0.81
C ASP A 537 17.92 -1.67 1.40
N MET A 538 17.64 -2.70 0.59
CA MET A 538 17.83 -4.11 0.93
C MET A 538 19.31 -4.46 1.03
N GLY A 539 20.13 -3.82 0.22
CA GLY A 539 21.57 -3.90 0.24
C GLY A 539 22.21 -2.96 1.25
N SER A 540 23.49 -3.21 1.52
CA SER A 540 24.30 -2.36 2.40
C SER A 540 24.59 -0.99 1.78
N VAL A 541 25.10 -0.05 2.58
CA VAL A 541 25.65 1.23 2.07
C VAL A 541 26.89 1.08 1.18
N ASP A 542 27.48 -0.13 1.08
CA ASP A 542 28.47 -0.47 0.08
C ASP A 542 27.77 -0.74 -1.26
N PRO A 543 28.04 0.07 -2.30
CA PRO A 543 27.32 -0.04 -3.57
C PRO A 543 27.60 -1.34 -4.32
N VAL A 544 28.76 -1.98 -4.12
CA VAL A 544 29.09 -3.25 -4.77
C VAL A 544 28.30 -4.38 -4.14
N GLU A 545 28.25 -4.43 -2.81
CA GLU A 545 27.52 -5.48 -2.09
C GLU A 545 26.00 -5.30 -2.19
N SER A 546 25.48 -4.06 -2.20
CA SER A 546 24.06 -3.81 -2.51
C SER A 546 23.72 -4.28 -3.94
N MET A 547 24.56 -3.96 -4.92
CA MET A 547 24.35 -4.40 -6.31
C MET A 547 24.32 -5.93 -6.45
N LYS A 548 25.25 -6.66 -5.82
CA LYS A 548 25.26 -8.12 -5.82
C LYS A 548 24.00 -8.72 -5.17
N THR A 549 23.51 -8.09 -4.11
CA THR A 549 22.26 -8.48 -3.42
C THR A 549 21.07 -8.37 -4.37
N HIS A 550 20.94 -7.24 -5.09
CA HIS A 550 19.90 -7.04 -6.09
C HIS A 550 20.02 -7.97 -7.29
N TRP A 551 21.22 -8.16 -7.86
CA TRP A 551 21.45 -9.11 -8.95
C TRP A 551 21.08 -10.56 -8.57
N THR A 552 21.27 -10.93 -7.30
CA THR A 552 20.79 -12.23 -6.81
C THR A 552 19.27 -12.33 -6.89
N ALA A 553 18.54 -11.29 -6.48
CA ALA A 553 17.09 -11.24 -6.60
C ALA A 553 16.62 -11.33 -8.06
N VAL A 554 17.32 -10.63 -8.96
CA VAL A 554 17.08 -10.68 -10.41
C VAL A 554 17.19 -12.10 -10.95
N ASN A 555 18.26 -12.83 -10.60
CA ASN A 555 18.47 -14.21 -11.04
C ASN A 555 17.38 -15.18 -10.58
N HIS A 556 16.59 -14.80 -9.57
CA HIS A 556 15.56 -15.65 -8.97
C HIS A 556 14.12 -15.12 -9.15
N ASP A 557 13.90 -14.06 -9.95
CA ASP A 557 12.60 -13.41 -10.11
C ASP A 557 11.95 -13.02 -8.77
N MET A 558 12.80 -12.57 -7.83
CA MET A 558 12.39 -12.13 -6.50
C MET A 558 12.21 -10.61 -6.50
N ILE A 559 11.23 -10.14 -5.72
CA ILE A 559 11.01 -8.71 -5.46
C ILE A 559 11.46 -8.34 -4.05
N PHE A 560 11.87 -7.08 -3.88
CA PHE A 560 12.13 -6.50 -2.56
C PHE A 560 11.11 -5.44 -2.20
N THR A 561 10.72 -5.38 -0.92
CA THR A 561 10.06 -4.19 -0.36
C THR A 561 10.95 -3.54 0.68
N GLU A 562 11.23 -2.27 0.49
CA GLU A 562 12.12 -1.50 1.35
C GLU A 562 11.33 -0.46 2.14
N TYR A 563 11.99 0.20 3.08
CA TYR A 563 11.40 1.29 3.86
C TYR A 563 10.16 0.88 4.66
N LEU A 564 10.07 -0.39 5.07
CA LEU A 564 9.02 -0.81 6.00
C LEU A 564 9.20 -0.09 7.34
N ILE A 565 8.09 0.12 8.06
CA ILE A 565 8.10 0.66 9.42
C ILE A 565 7.19 -0.17 10.32
N GLY A 566 7.51 -0.27 11.60
CA GLY A 566 6.70 -0.99 12.57
C GLY A 566 6.63 -2.49 12.33
N VAL A 567 7.62 -3.09 11.68
CA VAL A 567 7.70 -4.55 11.44
C VAL A 567 7.66 -5.33 12.75
N GLY A 568 8.21 -4.76 13.83
CA GLY A 568 8.14 -5.34 15.19
C GLY A 568 6.74 -5.47 15.79
N GLN A 569 5.69 -4.92 15.15
CA GLN A 569 4.29 -5.16 15.53
C GLN A 569 3.80 -6.57 15.15
N LEU A 570 4.50 -7.24 14.24
CA LEU A 570 4.16 -8.56 13.76
C LEU A 570 4.72 -9.65 14.67
N PRO A 571 4.01 -10.79 14.84
CA PRO A 571 4.62 -11.97 15.43
C PRO A 571 5.72 -12.53 14.51
N PRO A 572 6.68 -13.32 15.03
CA PRO A 572 7.72 -13.98 14.22
C PRO A 572 7.17 -14.81 13.05
N LYS A 573 5.94 -15.32 13.20
CA LYS A 573 5.20 -16.11 12.22
C LYS A 573 3.69 -15.94 12.45
N GLY A 574 2.89 -16.04 11.40
CA GLY A 574 1.42 -16.18 11.48
C GLY A 574 0.63 -14.98 11.01
N ALA A 575 1.26 -13.82 10.81
CA ALA A 575 0.62 -12.71 10.07
C ALA A 575 0.58 -13.00 8.56
N PHE A 576 -0.31 -12.34 7.83
CA PHE A 576 -0.35 -12.33 6.37
C PHE A 576 0.04 -10.96 5.87
N TYR A 577 1.15 -10.88 5.14
CA TYR A 577 1.69 -9.63 4.60
C TYR A 577 1.12 -9.35 3.21
N VAL A 578 0.86 -8.08 2.91
CA VAL A 578 0.44 -7.61 1.60
C VAL A 578 1.14 -6.28 1.32
N PHE A 579 1.82 -6.16 0.18
CA PHE A 579 2.25 -4.88 -0.38
C PHE A 579 1.58 -4.68 -1.73
N LEU A 580 1.09 -3.48 -2.04
CA LEU A 580 0.69 -3.14 -3.39
C LEU A 580 1.22 -1.75 -3.74
N CYS A 581 1.66 -1.59 -4.98
CA CYS A 581 1.97 -0.31 -5.61
C CYS A 581 1.03 -0.10 -6.82
N PRO A 582 0.76 1.15 -7.22
CA PRO A 582 0.04 1.47 -8.46
C PRO A 582 0.66 0.74 -9.65
N ARG A 583 -0.18 0.32 -10.59
CA ARG A 583 0.22 -0.57 -11.68
C ARG A 583 0.74 0.21 -12.89
N LEU A 584 1.81 0.97 -12.70
CA LEU A 584 2.41 1.86 -13.70
C LEU A 584 3.15 1.07 -14.79
N GLU A 585 2.86 1.37 -16.06
CA GLU A 585 3.49 0.74 -17.22
C GLU A 585 5.01 1.00 -17.27
N ASN A 586 5.80 -0.05 -17.48
CA ASN A 586 7.25 -0.01 -17.60
C ASN A 586 7.98 0.68 -16.43
N ASN A 587 7.47 0.52 -15.21
CA ASN A 587 8.04 1.15 -14.04
C ASN A 587 9.05 0.23 -13.32
N HIS A 588 10.29 0.70 -13.15
CA HIS A 588 11.46 0.01 -12.61
C HIS A 588 11.56 0.07 -11.08
N GLY A 589 10.61 0.73 -10.42
CA GLY A 589 10.36 0.73 -8.97
C GLY A 589 8.87 0.95 -8.76
N GLY A 590 8.39 0.98 -7.52
CA GLY A 590 6.98 1.25 -7.27
C GLY A 590 6.70 1.71 -5.85
N PRO A 591 6.49 3.02 -5.61
CA PRO A 591 6.01 3.51 -4.32
C PRO A 591 4.66 2.88 -4.02
N GLY A 592 4.45 2.41 -2.80
CA GLY A 592 3.27 1.63 -2.47
C GLY A 592 2.88 1.71 -1.01
N ARG A 593 2.07 0.75 -0.59
CA ARG A 593 1.66 0.61 0.80
C ARG A 593 1.65 -0.87 1.19
N ALA A 594 2.33 -1.16 2.29
CA ALA A 594 2.38 -2.43 2.97
C ALA A 594 1.42 -2.46 4.16
N ILE A 595 0.69 -3.55 4.30
CA ILE A 595 -0.09 -3.90 5.49
C ILE A 595 0.21 -5.33 5.92
N ALA A 596 -0.19 -5.68 7.13
CA ALA A 596 -0.30 -7.08 7.52
C ALA A 596 -1.57 -7.35 8.33
N ILE A 597 -2.18 -8.51 8.07
CA ILE A 597 -3.35 -9.03 8.76
C ILE A 597 -2.85 -10.00 9.83
N LEU A 598 -3.16 -9.72 11.10
CA LEU A 598 -2.67 -10.50 12.24
C LEU A 598 -3.48 -11.80 12.42
N PRO A 599 -2.89 -12.87 12.99
CA PRO A 599 -3.55 -14.17 13.20
C PRO A 599 -4.63 -14.10 14.27
#